data_AF-A0A438CWZ4-F1
#
_entry.id   AF-A0A438CWZ4-F1
#
_cell.length_a   1.000
_cell.length_b   1.000
_cell.length_c   1.000
_cell.angle_alpha   90.00
_cell.angle_beta   90.00
_cell.angle_gamma   90.00
#
_symmetry.space_group_name_H-M   'P 1'
#
loop_
_entity.id
_entity.type
_entity.pdbx_description
1 polymer ?
#
loop_
_entity_poly.entity_id
_entity_poly.type
_entity_poly.pdbx_seq_one_letter_code
_entity_poly.pdbx_strand_id
1 'polypeptide(L)'
;MKQTLFPLVLPINYDTLKLLKDDDRKIVLTFVDDELDEKSKKLINLLKAAASANRDLVFGFVGIKQWGEFADSFGANKKTKLPKMVVWDGDNQYFEVN
;
A
#
# COMPACT_ATOMS: atom_id res chain seq x y z
N MET A 1 16.00 -6.84 18.49
CA MET A 1 15.67 -6.25 17.19
C MET A 1 14.63 -7.16 16.53
N LYS A 2 13.36 -6.74 16.43
CA LYS A 2 12.35 -7.47 15.65
C LYS A 2 12.48 -6.98 14.20
N GLN A 3 13.25 -7.69 13.38
CA GLN A 3 13.14 -7.51 11.93
C GLN A 3 11.86 -8.23 11.51
N THR A 4 10.76 -7.48 11.38
CA THR A 4 9.52 -8.04 10.85
C THR A 4 9.79 -8.46 9.40
N LEU A 5 9.80 -9.76 9.16
CA LEU A 5 9.98 -10.35 7.83
C LEU A 5 8.70 -10.14 7.03
N PHE A 6 8.54 -8.94 6.47
CA PHE A 6 7.45 -8.70 5.55
C PHE A 6 7.73 -9.44 4.22
N PRO A 7 6.68 -9.96 3.57
CA PRO A 7 6.76 -10.23 2.14
C PRO A 7 7.16 -8.95 1.40
N LEU A 8 7.79 -9.10 0.23
CA LEU A 8 8.25 -7.99 -0.60
C LEU A 8 7.14 -6.95 -0.86
N VAL A 9 5.90 -7.41 -0.97
CA VAL A 9 4.74 -6.53 -1.09
C VAL A 9 3.61 -7.09 -0.24
N LEU A 10 2.95 -6.23 0.52
CA LEU A 10 1.86 -6.58 1.42
C LEU A 10 0.49 -6.26 0.80
N PRO A 11 -0.47 -7.21 0.81
CA PRO A 11 -1.87 -6.83 0.66
C PRO A 11 -2.29 -6.07 1.92
N ILE A 12 -2.81 -4.87 1.77
CA ILE A 12 -3.25 -4.08 2.92
C ILE A 12 -4.58 -4.61 3.42
N ASN A 13 -4.56 -5.15 4.63
CA ASN A 13 -5.73 -5.54 5.40
C ASN A 13 -5.55 -5.18 6.88
N TYR A 14 -6.53 -5.50 7.74
CA TYR A 14 -6.50 -5.15 9.15
C TYR A 14 -5.30 -5.76 9.88
N ASP A 15 -4.87 -6.96 9.50
CA ASP A 15 -3.73 -7.65 10.10
C ASP A 15 -2.41 -7.03 9.65
N THR A 16 -2.24 -6.76 8.35
CA THR A 16 -1.01 -6.13 7.85
C THR A 16 -0.87 -4.69 8.31
N LEU A 17 -1.97 -3.94 8.47
CA LEU A 17 -1.93 -2.59 9.05
C LEU A 17 -1.39 -2.60 10.49
N LYS A 18 -1.77 -3.60 11.31
CA LYS A 18 -1.19 -3.74 12.66
C LYS A 18 0.31 -3.97 12.59
N LEU A 19 0.77 -4.83 11.68
CA LEU A 19 2.19 -5.09 11.50
C LEU A 19 2.95 -3.84 11.03
N LEU A 20 2.32 -3.01 10.19
CA LEU A 20 2.90 -1.77 9.69
C LEU A 20 3.02 -0.68 10.76
N LYS A 21 2.14 -0.67 11.78
CA LYS A 21 2.21 0.29 12.90
C LYS A 21 3.44 0.11 13.78
N ASP A 22 3.96 -1.11 13.84
CA ASP A 22 5.15 -1.46 14.62
C ASP A 22 6.45 -1.32 13.79
N ASP A 23 6.38 -0.83 12.55
CA ASP A 23 7.53 -0.66 11.65
C ASP A 23 7.79 0.83 11.35
N ASP A 24 9.02 1.29 11.55
CA ASP A 24 9.40 2.70 11.37
C ASP A 24 9.60 3.11 9.90
N ARG A 25 9.49 2.19 8.93
CA ARG A 25 9.74 2.49 7.52
C ARG A 25 8.53 3.13 6.86
N LYS A 26 8.81 4.03 5.91
CA LYS A 26 7.77 4.59 5.04
C LYS A 26 7.16 3.51 4.15
N ILE A 27 5.87 3.60 3.96
CA ILE A 27 5.02 2.64 3.27
C ILE A 27 4.59 3.25 1.94
N VAL A 28 4.99 2.62 0.85
CA VAL A 28 4.48 2.94 -0.49
C VAL A 28 3.20 2.16 -0.70
N LEU A 29 2.06 2.85 -0.58
CA LEU A 29 0.73 2.29 -0.80
C LEU A 29 0.30 2.47 -2.25
N THR A 30 -0.06 1.38 -2.90
CA THR A 30 -0.54 1.37 -4.29
C THR A 30 -2.00 0.94 -4.35
N PHE A 31 -2.88 1.85 -4.72
CA PHE A 31 -4.29 1.59 -4.93
C PHE A 31 -4.55 1.09 -6.34
N VAL A 32 -5.28 -0.02 -6.45
CA VAL A 32 -5.70 -0.65 -7.71
C VAL A 32 -7.20 -0.88 -7.71
N ASP A 33 -7.81 -1.07 -8.88
CA ASP A 33 -9.27 -1.27 -8.99
C ASP A 33 -9.69 -2.52 -8.20
N ASP A 34 -9.08 -3.64 -8.57
CA ASP A 34 -9.33 -4.96 -8.00
C ASP A 34 -7.99 -5.68 -7.87
N GLU A 35 -7.64 -6.14 -6.67
CA GLU A 35 -6.36 -6.84 -6.46
C GLU A 35 -6.25 -8.16 -7.25
N LEU A 36 -7.38 -8.75 -7.64
CA LEU A 36 -7.44 -10.02 -8.37
C LEU A 36 -7.30 -9.86 -9.88
N ASP A 37 -7.37 -8.64 -10.41
CA ASP A 37 -7.26 -8.37 -11.84
C ASP A 37 -5.84 -8.66 -12.37
N GLU A 38 -5.76 -9.15 -13.61
CA GLU A 38 -4.50 -9.46 -14.30
C GLU A 38 -3.55 -8.25 -14.37
N LYS A 39 -4.09 -7.04 -14.55
CA LYS A 39 -3.30 -5.79 -14.56
C LYS A 39 -2.70 -5.52 -13.17
N SER A 40 -3.49 -5.74 -12.12
CA SER A 40 -3.04 -5.58 -10.73
C SER A 40 -1.94 -6.57 -10.40
N LYS A 41 -2.06 -7.84 -10.82
CA LYS A 41 -1.00 -8.85 -10.63
C LYS A 41 0.31 -8.45 -11.30
N LYS A 42 0.26 -7.92 -12.54
CA LYS A 42 1.44 -7.39 -13.22
C LYS A 42 2.08 -6.24 -12.46
N LEU A 43 1.28 -5.30 -11.96
CA LEU A 43 1.76 -4.20 -11.13
C LEU A 43 2.38 -4.69 -9.83
N ILE A 44 1.76 -5.65 -9.15
CA ILE A 44 2.29 -6.26 -7.91
C ILE A 44 3.66 -6.89 -8.15
N ASN A 45 3.90 -7.52 -9.31
CA ASN A 45 5.22 -8.04 -9.66
C ASN A 45 6.27 -6.93 -9.84
N LEU A 46 5.89 -5.78 -10.42
CA LEU A 46 6.77 -4.61 -10.49
C LEU A 46 7.09 -4.05 -9.10
N LEU A 47 6.08 -3.97 -8.22
CA LEU A 47 6.28 -3.55 -6.83
C LEU A 47 7.23 -4.50 -6.09
N LYS A 48 7.13 -5.82 -6.32
CA LYS A 48 8.06 -6.80 -5.71
C LYS A 48 9.50 -6.57 -6.15
N ALA A 49 9.73 -6.27 -7.43
CA ALA A 49 11.06 -5.94 -7.93
C ALA A 49 11.60 -4.66 -7.28
N ALA A 50 10.76 -3.63 -7.18
CA ALA A 50 11.12 -2.37 -6.51
C ALA A 50 11.42 -2.57 -5.03
N ALA A 51 10.59 -3.33 -4.30
CA ALA A 51 10.81 -3.65 -2.89
C ALA A 51 12.08 -4.46 -2.66
N SER A 52 12.39 -5.40 -3.56
CA SER A 52 13.64 -6.16 -3.46
C SER A 52 14.88 -5.29 -3.60
N ALA A 53 14.79 -4.19 -4.34
CA ALA A 53 15.87 -3.21 -4.52
C ALA A 53 15.89 -2.13 -3.43
N ASN A 54 14.77 -1.89 -2.72
CA ASN A 54 14.62 -0.80 -1.74
C ASN A 54 14.15 -1.34 -0.39
N ARG A 55 15.09 -1.72 0.48
CA ARG A 55 14.78 -2.33 1.80
C ARG A 55 14.32 -1.33 2.87
N ASP A 56 14.59 -0.05 2.65
CA ASP A 56 14.22 1.05 3.54
C ASP A 56 12.75 1.47 3.41
N LEU A 57 12.05 0.93 2.40
CA LEU A 57 10.63 1.18 2.15
C LEU A 57 9.84 -0.13 2.24
N VAL A 58 8.62 -0.03 2.75
CA VAL A 58 7.66 -1.12 2.71
C VAL A 58 6.70 -0.87 1.55
N PHE A 59 6.42 -1.90 0.75
CA PHE A 59 5.49 -1.77 -0.37
C PHE A 59 4.18 -2.47 -0.03
N GLY A 60 3.07 -1.78 -0.21
CA GLY A 60 1.73 -2.29 0.00
C GLY A 60 0.81 -2.01 -1.18
N PHE A 61 -0.22 -2.83 -1.35
CA PHE A 61 -1.29 -2.57 -2.30
C PHE A 61 -2.67 -2.70 -1.67
N VAL A 62 -3.63 -1.96 -2.22
CA VAL A 62 -5.02 -1.93 -1.76
C VAL A 62 -5.91 -2.04 -2.99
N GLY A 63 -6.81 -3.02 -3.00
CA GLY A 63 -7.89 -3.07 -3.98
C GLY A 63 -9.05 -2.20 -3.53
N ILE A 64 -9.46 -1.20 -4.32
CA ILE A 64 -10.55 -0.30 -3.94
C ILE A 64 -11.91 -1.01 -3.86
N LYS A 65 -12.08 -2.12 -4.59
CA LYS A 65 -13.30 -2.94 -4.49
C LYS A 65 -13.40 -3.65 -3.16
N GLN A 66 -12.28 -4.13 -2.63
CA GLN A 66 -12.21 -4.87 -1.38
C GLN A 66 -12.19 -3.92 -0.18
N TRP A 67 -11.45 -2.81 -0.29
CA TRP A 67 -11.08 -1.92 0.80
C TRP A 67 -11.37 -0.45 0.46
N GLY A 68 -12.60 -0.20 -0.02
CA GLY A 68 -13.03 1.11 -0.53
C GLY A 68 -12.97 2.23 0.50
N GLU A 69 -13.48 2.04 1.71
CA GLU A 69 -13.47 3.07 2.76
C GLU A 69 -12.05 3.49 3.16
N PHE A 70 -11.14 2.51 3.22
CA PHE A 70 -9.72 2.78 3.45
C PHE A 70 -9.11 3.52 2.26
N ALA A 71 -9.39 3.10 1.03
CA ALA A 71 -8.86 3.78 -0.15
C ALA A 71 -9.39 5.22 -0.29
N ASP A 72 -10.65 5.45 0.08
CA ASP A 72 -11.28 6.76 0.08
C ASP A 72 -10.57 7.73 1.04
N SER A 73 -10.04 7.27 2.19
CA SER A 73 -9.27 8.13 3.11
C SER A 73 -7.95 8.65 2.49
N PHE A 74 -7.45 7.99 1.45
CA PHE A 74 -6.29 8.44 0.67
C PHE A 74 -6.71 9.10 -0.66
N GLY A 75 -7.99 9.43 -0.82
CA GLY A 75 -8.56 9.96 -2.05
C GLY A 75 -8.39 9.02 -3.25
N ALA A 76 -8.35 7.71 -3.02
CA ALA A 76 -8.27 6.67 -4.02
C ALA A 76 -9.64 6.01 -4.20
N ASN A 77 -10.54 6.72 -4.86
CA ASN A 77 -11.94 6.31 -5.03
C ASN A 77 -12.22 5.81 -6.46
N LYS A 78 -13.44 5.30 -6.70
CA LYS A 78 -13.89 4.82 -8.03
C LYS A 78 -13.82 5.86 -9.16
N LYS A 79 -13.73 7.16 -8.84
CA LYS A 79 -13.62 8.25 -9.82
C LYS A 79 -12.16 8.60 -10.13
N THR A 80 -11.22 8.04 -9.39
CA THR A 80 -9.79 8.33 -9.50
C THR A 80 -9.17 7.47 -10.59
N LYS A 81 -8.18 8.02 -11.30
CA LYS A 81 -7.37 7.22 -12.24
C LYS A 81 -6.45 6.30 -11.44
N LEU A 82 -6.61 5.00 -11.64
CA LEU A 82 -5.80 3.95 -11.01
C LEU A 82 -4.78 3.38 -12.02
N PRO A 83 -3.61 2.89 -11.56
CA PRO A 83 -3.20 2.81 -10.16
C PRO A 83 -2.78 4.16 -9.58
N LYS A 84 -3.08 4.39 -8.30
CA LYS A 84 -2.62 5.57 -7.54
C LYS A 84 -1.58 5.12 -6.51
N MET A 85 -0.46 5.82 -6.41
CA MET A 85 0.57 5.53 -5.41
C MET A 85 0.70 6.69 -4.44
N VAL A 86 0.85 6.38 -3.15
CA VAL A 86 1.10 7.35 -2.08
C VAL A 86 2.21 6.83 -1.16
N VAL A 87 2.96 7.74 -0.56
CA VAL A 87 3.91 7.41 0.50
C VAL A 87 3.25 7.77 1.83
N TRP A 88 3.14 6.79 2.72
CA TRP A 88 2.50 6.90 4.01
C TRP A 88 3.48 6.51 5.10
N ASP A 89 3.47 7.22 6.22
CA ASP A 89 4.36 7.04 7.36
C ASP A 89 3.75 6.18 8.48
N GLY A 90 2.56 5.61 8.28
CA GLY A 90 1.92 4.73 9.25
C GLY A 90 1.15 5.47 10.36
N ASP A 91 1.34 6.78 10.49
CA ASP A 91 0.60 7.64 11.41
C ASP A 91 -0.63 8.23 10.73
N ASN A 92 -1.71 8.41 11.48
CA ASN A 92 -3.01 8.85 10.98
C ASN A 92 -3.12 10.38 10.89
N GLN A 93 -2.00 11.11 10.88
CA GLN A 93 -1.97 12.54 10.62
C GLN A 93 -1.85 12.82 9.13
N TYR A 94 -2.99 12.69 8.45
CA TYR A 94 -3.12 13.12 7.06
C TYR A 94 -2.99 14.65 6.99
N PHE A 95 -1.87 15.14 6.48
CA PHE A 95 -1.76 16.54 6.07
C PHE A 95 -2.35 16.68 4.65
N GLU A 96 -3.57 17.23 4.56
CA GLU A 96 -4.02 17.91 3.34
C GLU A 96 -3.21 19.20 3.20
N VAL A 97 -2.30 19.24 2.23
CA VAL A 97 -1.73 20.50 1.74
C VAL A 97 -2.72 21.09 0.73
N ASN A 98 -3.36 22.19 1.13
CA ASN A 98 -4.11 23.10 0.25
C ASN A 98 -3.18 23.88 -0.67
#